data_AF-A0A0G1P620-F1
#
_entry.id   AF-A0A0G1P620-F1
#
_cell.length_a   1.000
_cell.length_b   1.000
_cell.length_c   1.000
_cell.angle_alpha   90.00
_cell.angle_beta   90.00
_cell.angle_gamma   90.00
#
_symmetry.space_group_name_H-M   'P 1'
#
loop_
_entity.id
_entity.type
_entity.pdbx_description
1 polymer ?
#
loop_
_entity_poly.entity_id
_entity_poly.type
_entity_poly.pdbx_seq_one_letter_code
_entity_poly.pdbx_strand_id
1 'polypeptide(L)'
;MSFIPSFFKYFASNFNALGLKKLITTSYSGSPIVGGQLPLFEVAGSKGKQPFKIEITEVPDIDKDGAINLDDVKYLLKHDKNTATPLRGSGDFRSDECIELLKQSDIVITNPPFSLFREYVAQLVKHKKKFLIMGNQNAITYKEIFKLIKENKMWLGQSLNGKNILFQIPDHYESYYKIIDGKKYAFPKSVVWFTNLDVPKRSE
;
A
#
# COMPACT_ATOMS: atom_id res chain seq x y z
N MET A 1 -5.90 -14.55 8.69
CA MET A 1 -6.85 -13.42 8.83
C MET A 1 -6.36 -12.40 7.83
N SER A 2 -7.17 -11.98 6.87
CA SER A 2 -6.75 -10.91 5.95
C SER A 2 -6.89 -9.57 6.68
N PHE A 3 -6.00 -8.61 6.38
CA PHE A 3 -5.92 -7.32 7.06
C PHE A 3 -6.05 -6.18 6.04
N ILE A 4 -6.63 -5.05 6.46
CA ILE A 4 -6.61 -3.80 5.66
C ILE A 4 -5.17 -3.26 5.65
N PRO A 5 -4.53 -3.06 4.49
CA PRO A 5 -3.18 -2.51 4.42
C PRO A 5 -3.08 -1.12 5.05
N SER A 6 -1.98 -0.81 5.73
CA SER A 6 -1.74 0.52 6.32
C SER A 6 -1.82 1.65 5.27
N PHE A 7 -1.40 1.40 4.03
CA PHE A 7 -1.58 2.36 2.93
C PHE A 7 -3.05 2.65 2.67
N PHE A 8 -3.90 1.62 2.58
CA PHE A 8 -5.33 1.84 2.34
C PHE A 8 -5.94 2.74 3.43
N LYS A 9 -5.61 2.50 4.70
CA LYS A 9 -6.09 3.35 5.80
C LYS A 9 -5.68 4.80 5.64
N TYR A 10 -4.41 5.05 5.34
CA TYR A 10 -3.91 6.41 5.13
C TYR A 10 -4.65 7.10 3.98
N PHE A 11 -4.76 6.47 2.81
CA PHE A 11 -5.41 7.08 1.66
C PHE A 11 -6.93 7.22 1.83
N ALA A 12 -7.58 6.28 2.52
CA ALA A 12 -9.00 6.37 2.81
C ALA A 12 -9.31 7.50 3.81
N SER A 13 -8.53 7.62 4.90
CA SER A 13 -8.70 8.72 5.87
C SER A 13 -8.30 10.09 5.33
N ASN A 14 -7.56 10.15 4.22
CA ASN A 14 -7.16 11.41 3.58
C ASN A 14 -7.79 11.56 2.18
N PHE A 15 -8.89 10.83 1.89
CA PHE A 15 -9.42 10.71 0.53
C PHE A 15 -9.75 12.07 -0.09
N ASN A 16 -10.52 12.91 0.62
CA ASN A 16 -10.87 14.25 0.16
C ASN A 16 -9.68 15.22 0.21
N ALA A 17 -8.87 15.16 1.28
CA ALA A 17 -7.72 16.03 1.46
C ALA A 17 -6.67 15.87 0.35
N LEU A 18 -6.54 14.66 -0.19
CA LEU A 18 -5.65 14.33 -1.32
C LEU A 18 -6.34 14.51 -2.68
N GLY A 19 -7.64 14.87 -2.72
CA GLY A 19 -8.40 15.02 -3.95
C GLY A 19 -8.56 13.71 -4.74
N LEU A 20 -8.61 12.57 -4.06
CA LEU A 20 -8.78 11.27 -4.71
C LEU A 20 -10.18 11.15 -5.31
N LYS A 21 -10.28 10.51 -6.46
CA LYS A 21 -11.57 10.17 -7.11
C LYS A 21 -11.97 8.72 -6.88
N LYS A 22 -10.99 7.86 -6.63
CA LYS A 22 -11.17 6.43 -6.42
C LYS A 22 -9.97 5.86 -5.66
N LEU A 23 -10.22 4.93 -4.75
CA LEU A 23 -9.20 4.13 -4.08
C LEU A 23 -9.57 2.65 -4.21
N ILE A 24 -8.61 1.86 -4.72
CA ILE A 24 -8.76 0.41 -4.92
C ILE A 24 -7.68 -0.30 -4.13
N THR A 25 -8.05 -1.35 -3.39
CA THR A 25 -7.10 -2.32 -2.83
C THR A 25 -7.58 -3.73 -3.05
N THR A 26 -6.66 -4.66 -3.27
CA THR A 26 -6.95 -6.10 -3.36
C THR A 26 -6.36 -6.83 -2.17
N SER A 27 -6.97 -7.95 -1.80
CA SER A 27 -6.39 -8.92 -0.89
C SER A 27 -5.90 -10.15 -1.65
N TYR A 28 -4.84 -10.78 -1.13
CA TYR A 28 -4.26 -12.00 -1.68
C TYR A 28 -4.51 -13.17 -0.73
N SER A 29 -4.97 -14.32 -1.24
CA SER A 29 -5.31 -15.50 -0.42
C SER A 29 -4.13 -16.08 0.35
N GLY A 30 -2.91 -15.97 -0.20
CA GLY A 30 -1.69 -16.49 0.43
C GLY A 30 -0.98 -15.50 1.35
N SER A 31 -1.62 -14.40 1.75
CA SER A 31 -0.98 -13.37 2.58
C SER A 31 -0.74 -13.87 4.01
N PRO A 32 0.52 -13.91 4.50
CA PRO A 32 0.85 -14.40 5.84
C PRO A 32 0.70 -13.33 6.92
N ILE A 33 0.12 -12.15 6.60
CA ILE A 33 0.01 -11.05 7.56
C ILE A 33 -0.80 -11.57 8.75
N VAL A 34 -0.16 -11.61 9.92
CA VAL A 34 -0.71 -11.95 11.22
C VAL A 34 -0.28 -10.83 12.16
N GLY A 35 -1.23 -10.08 12.71
CA GLY A 35 -0.97 -9.13 13.79
C GLY A 35 -1.75 -7.81 13.69
N GLY A 36 -2.63 -7.59 14.67
CA GLY A 36 -2.90 -6.27 15.25
C GLY A 36 -3.66 -5.21 14.43
N GLN A 37 -4.37 -5.55 13.35
CA GLN A 37 -5.22 -4.58 12.63
C GLN A 37 -6.63 -5.14 12.39
N LEU A 38 -7.60 -4.24 12.13
CA LEU A 38 -9.01 -4.59 11.90
C LEU A 38 -9.17 -5.86 11.08
N PRO A 39 -9.84 -6.89 11.63
CA PRO A 39 -10.21 -8.08 10.89
C PRO A 39 -11.00 -7.68 9.66
N LEU A 40 -10.50 -8.05 8.49
CA LEU A 40 -11.12 -7.71 7.21
C LEU A 40 -12.45 -8.45 6.98
N PHE A 41 -12.72 -9.47 7.80
CA PHE A 41 -14.01 -10.17 7.86
C PHE A 41 -15.15 -9.31 8.40
N GLU A 42 -14.86 -8.14 8.99
CA GLU A 42 -15.89 -7.18 9.39
C GLU A 42 -16.34 -6.25 8.24
N VAL A 43 -15.74 -6.36 7.05
CA VAL A 43 -16.13 -5.57 5.90
C VAL A 43 -17.39 -6.16 5.25
N ALA A 44 -18.44 -5.36 5.13
CA ALA A 44 -19.67 -5.70 4.46
C ALA A 44 -19.40 -6.12 3.01
N GLY A 45 -19.90 -7.29 2.62
CA GLY A 45 -19.67 -7.86 1.29
C GLY A 45 -18.50 -8.85 1.21
N SER A 46 -17.63 -8.93 2.23
CA SER A 46 -16.61 -9.97 2.31
C SER A 46 -17.23 -11.35 2.60
N LYS A 47 -16.78 -12.41 1.90
CA LYS A 47 -17.24 -13.80 2.08
C LYS A 47 -16.11 -14.70 2.57
N GLY A 48 -15.87 -14.71 3.88
CA GLY A 48 -14.88 -15.59 4.49
C GLY A 48 -13.46 -15.34 3.98
N LYS A 49 -12.63 -16.40 3.89
CA LYS A 49 -11.20 -16.32 3.52
C LYS A 49 -10.93 -16.07 2.02
N GLN A 50 -11.96 -15.78 1.23
CA GLN A 50 -11.77 -15.52 -0.20
C GLN A 50 -11.06 -14.18 -0.43
N PRO A 51 -10.14 -14.10 -1.42
CA PRO A 51 -9.65 -12.83 -1.94
C PRO A 51 -10.81 -11.95 -2.37
N PHE A 52 -10.66 -10.65 -2.19
CA PHE A 52 -11.65 -9.66 -2.56
C PHE A 52 -10.94 -8.33 -2.86
N LYS A 53 -11.64 -7.43 -3.58
CA LYS A 53 -11.25 -6.04 -3.76
C LYS A 53 -12.10 -5.14 -2.87
N ILE A 54 -11.50 -4.08 -2.37
CA ILE A 54 -12.22 -2.90 -1.87
C ILE A 54 -12.08 -1.79 -2.90
N GLU A 55 -13.18 -1.13 -3.20
CA GLU A 55 -13.26 0.04 -4.07
C GLU A 55 -14.13 1.10 -3.40
N ILE A 56 -13.58 2.30 -3.22
CA ILE A 56 -14.32 3.46 -2.72
C ILE A 56 -14.14 4.63 -3.69
N THR A 57 -15.21 5.38 -3.93
CA THR A 57 -15.23 6.61 -4.75
C THR A 57 -15.58 7.86 -3.93
N GLU A 58 -16.08 7.66 -2.73
CA GLU A 58 -16.40 8.69 -1.76
C GLU A 58 -16.17 8.15 -0.35
N VAL A 59 -15.86 9.05 0.59
CA VAL A 59 -15.89 8.75 2.02
C VAL A 59 -16.79 9.81 2.65
N PRO A 60 -18.03 9.46 3.02
CA PRO A 60 -18.91 10.42 3.67
C PRO A 60 -18.36 10.74 5.07
N ASP A 61 -18.52 11.99 5.47
CA ASP A 61 -18.35 12.43 6.87
C ASP A 61 -19.61 11.98 7.63
N ILE A 62 -19.48 10.94 8.44
CA ILE A 62 -20.62 10.23 9.04
C ILE A 62 -20.98 10.85 10.39
N ASP A 63 -19.98 11.26 11.17
CA ASP A 63 -20.18 11.93 12.45
C ASP A 63 -20.46 13.44 12.31
N LYS A 64 -20.32 13.98 11.09
CA LYS A 64 -20.55 15.38 10.70
C LYS A 64 -19.63 16.35 11.45
N ASP A 65 -18.44 15.89 11.84
CA ASP A 65 -17.45 16.72 12.52
C ASP A 65 -16.67 17.64 11.56
N GLY A 66 -16.88 17.48 10.25
CA GLY A 66 -16.25 18.26 9.19
C GLY A 66 -14.91 17.71 8.72
N ALA A 67 -14.44 16.60 9.28
CA ALA A 67 -13.23 15.89 8.89
C ALA A 67 -13.58 14.46 8.42
N ILE A 68 -12.68 13.87 7.63
CA ILE A 68 -12.72 12.42 7.40
C ILE A 68 -11.68 11.80 8.32
N ASN A 69 -12.13 10.86 9.15
CA ASN A 69 -11.26 10.14 10.07
C ASN A 69 -11.31 8.62 9.82
N LEU A 70 -10.61 7.85 10.66
CA LEU A 70 -10.54 6.39 10.49
C LEU A 70 -11.87 5.71 10.84
N ASP A 71 -12.70 6.33 11.67
CA ASP A 71 -13.98 5.78 12.10
C ASP A 71 -15.04 5.91 10.99
N ASP A 72 -15.03 6.98 10.19
CA ASP A 72 -15.84 7.07 8.96
C ASP A 72 -15.51 5.94 7.98
N VAL A 73 -14.21 5.70 7.75
CA VAL A 73 -13.74 4.62 6.88
C VAL A 73 -14.17 3.25 7.42
N LYS A 74 -14.05 3.02 8.73
CA LYS A 74 -14.51 1.77 9.35
C LYS A 74 -16.01 1.60 9.18
N TYR A 75 -16.80 2.65 9.39
CA TYR A 75 -18.24 2.58 9.26
C TYR A 75 -18.64 2.29 7.81
N LEU A 76 -18.05 3.00 6.83
CA LEU A 76 -18.26 2.76 5.40
C LEU A 76 -18.00 1.30 5.05
N LEU A 77 -16.84 0.77 5.45
CA LEU A 77 -16.48 -0.63 5.22
C LEU A 77 -17.44 -1.61 5.90
N LYS A 78 -18.02 -1.28 7.06
CA LYS A 78 -18.95 -2.16 7.81
C LYS A 78 -20.39 -2.13 7.31
N HIS A 79 -20.81 -1.05 6.66
CA HIS A 79 -22.23 -0.84 6.32
C HIS A 79 -22.50 -0.83 4.83
N ASP A 80 -21.54 -0.45 3.99
CA ASP A 80 -21.71 -0.48 2.55
C ASP A 80 -21.17 -1.77 1.94
N LYS A 81 -22.10 -2.68 1.61
CA LYS A 81 -21.82 -3.96 0.96
C LYS A 81 -21.21 -3.82 -0.44
N ASN A 82 -21.33 -2.67 -1.09
CA ASN A 82 -20.76 -2.45 -2.42
C ASN A 82 -19.27 -2.11 -2.35
N THR A 83 -18.77 -1.75 -1.17
CA THR A 83 -17.37 -1.39 -1.01
C THR A 83 -16.45 -2.60 -1.21
N ALA A 84 -16.85 -3.80 -0.79
CA ALA A 84 -16.05 -5.02 -0.94
C ALA A 84 -16.70 -6.05 -1.87
N THR A 85 -15.96 -6.49 -2.87
CA THR A 85 -16.41 -7.51 -3.84
C THR A 85 -15.43 -8.68 -3.89
N PRO A 86 -15.87 -9.94 -3.72
CA PRO A 86 -15.02 -11.11 -3.90
C PRO A 86 -14.33 -11.12 -5.27
N LEU A 87 -13.06 -11.50 -5.28
CA LEU A 87 -12.29 -11.73 -6.50
C LEU A 87 -12.53 -13.17 -6.97
N ARG A 88 -12.51 -13.36 -8.28
CA ARG A 88 -12.59 -14.70 -8.89
C ARG A 88 -11.27 -15.46 -8.74
N GLY A 89 -10.16 -14.73 -8.80
CA GLY A 89 -8.81 -15.28 -8.71
C GLY A 89 -8.22 -15.32 -7.29
N SER A 90 -6.92 -15.55 -7.21
CA SER A 90 -6.17 -15.58 -5.94
C SER A 90 -5.90 -14.19 -5.33
N GLY A 91 -6.11 -13.12 -6.11
CA GLY A 91 -5.66 -11.78 -5.78
C GLY A 91 -4.17 -11.53 -6.05
N ASP A 92 -3.47 -12.47 -6.70
CA ASP A 92 -2.10 -12.23 -7.19
C ASP A 92 -2.11 -11.08 -8.20
N PHE A 93 -1.15 -10.16 -8.09
CA PHE A 93 -1.02 -9.01 -8.98
C PHE A 93 -0.79 -9.40 -10.46
N ARG A 94 -0.41 -10.65 -10.72
CA ARG A 94 -0.27 -11.21 -12.08
C ARG A 94 -1.60 -11.66 -12.69
N SER A 95 -2.65 -11.85 -11.88
CA SER A 95 -3.94 -12.33 -12.39
C SER A 95 -4.61 -11.29 -13.29
N ASP A 96 -5.33 -11.75 -14.31
CA ASP A 96 -6.01 -10.87 -15.26
C ASP A 96 -6.96 -9.89 -14.55
N GLU A 97 -7.69 -10.37 -13.54
CA GLU A 97 -8.59 -9.55 -12.73
C GLU A 97 -7.84 -8.41 -11.99
N CYS A 98 -6.69 -8.71 -11.37
CA CYS A 98 -5.85 -7.68 -10.75
C CYS A 98 -5.20 -6.73 -11.78
N ILE A 99 -4.88 -7.23 -12.98
CA ILE A 99 -4.36 -6.40 -14.07
C ILE A 99 -5.44 -5.43 -14.58
N GLU A 100 -6.70 -5.86 -14.68
CA GLU A 100 -7.81 -4.95 -15.02
C GLU A 100 -8.06 -3.89 -13.94
N LEU A 101 -7.86 -4.21 -12.66
CA LEU A 101 -7.88 -3.22 -11.59
C LEU A 101 -6.68 -2.26 -11.67
N LEU A 102 -5.48 -2.78 -11.96
CA LEU A 102 -4.29 -1.95 -12.18
C LEU A 102 -4.49 -0.98 -13.34
N LYS A 103 -5.13 -1.42 -14.44
CA LYS A 103 -5.38 -0.56 -15.60
C LYS A 103 -6.22 0.67 -15.23
N GLN A 104 -7.13 0.55 -14.26
CA GLN A 104 -7.97 1.65 -13.77
C GLN A 104 -7.24 2.66 -12.88
N SER A 105 -6.06 2.33 -12.33
CA SER A 105 -5.33 3.23 -11.43
C SER A 105 -4.35 4.12 -12.17
N ASP A 106 -4.18 5.35 -11.69
CA ASP A 106 -3.14 6.26 -12.19
C ASP A 106 -1.83 6.07 -11.42
N ILE A 107 -1.95 5.89 -10.10
CA ILE A 107 -0.84 5.78 -9.15
C ILE A 107 -0.95 4.47 -8.37
N VAL A 108 0.18 3.78 -8.20
CA VAL A 108 0.30 2.58 -7.34
C VAL A 108 1.21 2.87 -6.16
N ILE A 109 0.73 2.57 -4.95
CA ILE A 109 1.47 2.78 -3.70
C ILE A 109 1.45 1.48 -2.90
N THR A 110 2.62 0.88 -2.68
CA THR A 110 2.69 -0.44 -2.01
C THR A 110 4.08 -0.76 -1.46
N ASN A 111 4.13 -1.79 -0.61
CA ASN A 111 5.36 -2.44 -0.15
C ASN A 111 5.35 -3.88 -0.68
N PRO A 112 5.78 -4.11 -1.93
CA PRO A 112 5.71 -5.43 -2.54
C PRO A 112 6.73 -6.39 -1.88
N PRO A 113 6.49 -7.71 -1.90
CA PRO A 113 7.51 -8.68 -1.49
C PRO A 113 8.80 -8.45 -2.26
N PHE A 114 9.94 -8.35 -1.56
CA PHE A 114 11.21 -7.98 -2.20
C PHE A 114 11.67 -8.99 -3.25
N SER A 115 11.31 -10.27 -3.09
CA SER A 115 11.55 -11.32 -4.10
C SER A 115 10.85 -11.06 -5.43
N LEU A 116 9.72 -10.35 -5.40
CA LEU A 116 8.87 -10.04 -6.56
C LEU A 116 9.05 -8.61 -7.07
N PHE A 117 9.94 -7.82 -6.46
CA PHE A 117 10.10 -6.39 -6.74
C PHE A 117 10.37 -6.09 -8.22
N ARG A 118 11.32 -6.81 -8.85
CA ARG A 118 11.68 -6.61 -10.27
C ARG A 118 10.50 -6.84 -11.20
N GLU A 119 9.79 -7.94 -10.98
CA GLU A 119 8.63 -8.31 -11.78
C GLU A 119 7.48 -7.32 -11.61
N TYR A 120 7.24 -6.88 -10.37
CA TYR A 120 6.23 -5.88 -10.08
C TYR A 120 6.55 -4.55 -10.77
N VAL A 121 7.78 -4.06 -10.66
CA VAL A 121 8.23 -2.84 -11.36
C VAL A 121 8.07 -2.97 -12.87
N ALA A 122 8.44 -4.11 -13.46
CA ALA A 122 8.26 -4.35 -14.89
C ALA A 122 6.77 -4.26 -15.29
N GLN A 123 5.85 -4.77 -14.47
CA GLN A 123 4.42 -4.64 -14.69
C GLN A 123 3.95 -3.18 -14.61
N LEU A 124 4.37 -2.42 -13.59
CA LEU A 124 4.01 -1.00 -13.44
C LEU A 124 4.50 -0.16 -14.63
N VAL A 125 5.74 -0.41 -15.08
CA VAL A 125 6.30 0.27 -16.27
C VAL A 125 5.53 -0.11 -17.54
N LYS A 126 5.23 -1.42 -17.74
CA LYS A 126 4.45 -1.90 -18.88
C LYS A 126 3.09 -1.21 -18.98
N HIS A 127 2.43 -1.02 -17.83
CA HIS A 127 1.12 -0.37 -17.74
C HIS A 127 1.20 1.15 -17.55
N LYS A 128 2.40 1.75 -17.69
CA LYS A 128 2.64 3.21 -17.63
C LYS A 128 2.13 3.86 -16.34
N LYS A 129 2.23 3.15 -15.21
CA LYS A 129 1.73 3.63 -13.93
C LYS A 129 2.73 4.58 -13.29
N LYS A 130 2.20 5.60 -12.62
CA LYS A 130 2.97 6.33 -11.63
C LYS A 130 3.02 5.49 -10.35
N PHE A 131 4.10 5.56 -9.59
CA PHE A 131 4.21 4.73 -8.39
C PHE A 131 5.10 5.31 -7.30
N LEU A 132 4.80 4.91 -6.07
CA LEU A 132 5.63 5.10 -4.88
C LEU A 132 5.69 3.76 -4.13
N ILE A 133 6.80 3.03 -4.26
CA ILE A 133 6.91 1.68 -3.73
C ILE A 133 8.12 1.53 -2.82
N MET A 134 7.98 0.74 -1.76
CA MET A 134 9.12 0.38 -0.91
C MET A 134 9.92 -0.76 -1.54
N GLY A 135 11.24 -0.73 -1.40
CA GLY A 135 12.11 -1.81 -1.85
C GLY A 135 13.41 -1.83 -1.08
N ASN A 136 14.15 -2.93 -1.20
CA ASN A 136 15.50 -2.98 -0.69
C ASN A 136 16.43 -2.13 -1.58
N GLN A 137 17.34 -1.37 -0.98
CA GLN A 137 18.31 -0.51 -1.66
C GLN A 137 19.17 -1.26 -2.67
N ASN A 138 19.45 -2.55 -2.43
CA ASN A 138 20.18 -3.39 -3.37
C ASN A 138 19.47 -3.54 -4.72
N ALA A 139 18.16 -3.26 -4.79
CA ALA A 139 17.44 -3.28 -6.06
C ALA A 139 17.98 -2.27 -7.07
N ILE A 140 18.69 -1.23 -6.64
CA ILE A 140 19.37 -0.26 -7.53
C ILE A 140 20.37 -0.95 -8.47
N THR A 141 21.04 -2.02 -8.02
CA THR A 141 22.07 -2.71 -8.81
C THR A 141 21.50 -3.76 -9.77
N TYR A 142 20.20 -4.05 -9.69
CA TYR A 142 19.55 -5.00 -10.59
C TYR A 142 19.52 -4.41 -12.00
N LYS A 143 19.89 -5.21 -13.01
CA LYS A 143 20.05 -4.78 -14.41
C LYS A 143 18.83 -3.99 -14.92
N GLU A 144 17.62 -4.49 -14.65
CA GLU A 144 16.36 -3.90 -15.11
C GLU A 144 16.07 -2.58 -14.40
N ILE A 145 16.36 -2.49 -13.10
CA ILE A 145 16.10 -1.31 -12.28
C ILE A 145 17.15 -0.22 -12.58
N PHE A 146 18.43 -0.59 -12.63
CA PHE A 146 19.51 0.32 -12.99
C PHE A 146 19.28 0.96 -14.36
N LYS A 147 18.78 0.18 -15.33
CA LYS A 147 18.38 0.71 -16.65
C LYS A 147 17.33 1.81 -16.53
N LEU A 148 16.27 1.59 -15.75
CA LEU A 148 15.22 2.60 -15.53
C LEU A 148 15.76 3.86 -14.85
N ILE A 149 16.67 3.71 -13.89
CA ILE A 149 17.32 4.84 -13.22
C ILE A 149 18.18 5.63 -14.21
N LYS A 150 19.04 4.94 -14.98
CA LYS A 150 19.90 5.56 -15.99
C LYS A 150 19.10 6.29 -17.08
N GLU A 151 17.94 5.75 -17.45
CA GLU A 151 17.03 6.34 -18.43
C GLU A 151 16.09 7.41 -17.83
N ASN A 152 16.30 7.83 -16.57
CA ASN A 152 15.49 8.85 -15.91
C ASN A 152 14.00 8.50 -15.78
N LYS A 153 13.66 7.19 -15.77
CA LYS A 153 12.30 6.64 -15.68
C LYS A 153 11.89 6.18 -14.27
N MET A 154 12.86 6.11 -13.35
CA MET A 154 12.67 5.70 -11.95
C MET A 154 13.80 6.29 -11.12
N TRP A 155 13.56 6.63 -9.85
CA TRP A 155 14.57 7.15 -8.94
C TRP A 155 14.22 6.77 -7.50
N LEU A 156 15.14 7.05 -6.59
CA LEU A 156 14.86 6.94 -5.16
C LEU A 156 13.92 8.08 -4.75
N GLY A 157 12.86 7.74 -4.03
CA GLY A 157 11.96 8.70 -3.43
C GLY A 157 12.63 9.45 -2.28
N GLN A 158 11.86 10.32 -1.62
CA GLN A 158 12.34 11.03 -0.44
C GLN A 158 12.58 10.04 0.71
N SER A 159 13.82 9.59 0.83
CA SER A 159 14.34 9.00 2.06
C SER A 159 14.85 10.14 2.93
N LEU A 160 14.62 10.08 4.24
CA LEU A 160 14.98 11.15 5.16
C LEU A 160 16.51 11.24 5.38
N ASN A 161 17.33 11.43 4.34
CA ASN A 161 18.75 11.84 4.43
C ASN A 161 19.53 11.22 5.62
N GLY A 162 19.46 9.89 5.81
CA GLY A 162 20.17 9.20 6.90
C GLY A 162 19.50 9.23 8.29
N LYS A 163 18.32 9.84 8.46
CA LYS A 163 17.47 9.68 9.65
C LYS A 163 16.73 8.34 9.56
N ASN A 164 16.89 7.53 10.61
CA ASN A 164 16.21 6.25 10.74
C ASN A 164 14.70 6.46 10.86
N ILE A 165 13.92 6.19 9.81
CA ILE A 165 12.45 6.13 9.92
C ILE A 165 12.11 4.92 10.79
N LEU A 166 11.59 5.19 11.97
CA LEU A 166 11.13 4.17 12.89
C LEU A 166 9.70 3.80 12.56
N PHE A 167 9.47 2.51 12.32
CA PHE A 167 8.13 1.95 12.13
C PHE A 167 7.72 1.23 13.39
N GLN A 168 6.50 1.46 13.85
CA GLN A 168 5.94 0.68 14.94
C GLN A 168 5.87 -0.79 14.49
N ILE A 169 6.34 -1.70 15.34
CA ILE A 169 6.30 -3.14 15.09
C ILE A 169 5.42 -3.84 16.13
N PRO A 170 4.88 -5.03 15.82
CA PRO A 170 4.17 -5.86 16.77
C PRO A 170 5.02 -6.28 17.99
N ASP A 171 4.35 -6.54 19.12
CA ASP A 171 5.03 -6.89 20.38
C ASP A 171 5.73 -8.26 20.34
N HIS A 172 5.36 -9.15 19.42
CA HIS A 172 6.00 -10.47 19.27
C HIS A 172 7.43 -10.40 18.72
N TYR A 173 7.90 -9.25 18.23
CA TYR A 173 9.30 -9.09 17.83
C TYR A 173 10.19 -9.02 19.08
N GLU A 174 11.09 -10.00 19.22
CA GLU A 174 11.93 -10.16 20.41
C GLU A 174 13.23 -9.35 20.36
N SER A 175 13.67 -8.91 19.18
CA SER A 175 14.93 -8.19 18.99
C SER A 175 14.83 -7.09 17.91
N TYR A 176 15.87 -6.26 17.81
CA TYR A 176 15.99 -5.18 16.82
C TYR A 176 14.91 -4.09 16.88
N TYR A 177 14.56 -3.67 18.10
CA TYR A 177 13.62 -2.57 18.32
C TYR A 177 14.07 -1.60 19.42
N LYS A 178 13.42 -0.44 19.46
CA LYS A 178 13.45 0.54 20.55
C LYS A 178 12.05 0.71 21.11
N ILE A 179 11.94 1.02 22.38
CA ILE A 179 10.65 1.37 23.00
C ILE A 179 10.54 2.89 23.03
N ILE A 180 9.44 3.43 22.50
CA ILE A 180 9.07 4.85 22.56
C ILE A 180 7.62 4.88 23.01
N ASP A 181 7.34 5.57 24.13
CA ASP A 181 6.01 5.70 24.73
C ASP A 181 5.28 4.35 24.89
N GLY A 182 5.99 3.34 25.39
CA GLY A 182 5.45 2.00 25.64
C GLY A 182 5.22 1.14 24.38
N LYS A 183 5.55 1.62 23.18
CA LYS A 183 5.40 0.88 21.91
C LYS A 183 6.75 0.50 21.32
N LYS A 184 6.84 -0.67 20.68
CA LYS A 184 8.04 -1.12 19.96
C LYS A 184 8.15 -0.48 18.58
N TYR A 185 9.36 -0.02 18.25
CA TYR A 185 9.70 0.55 16.95
C TYR A 185 10.99 -0.04 16.39
N ALA A 186 11.01 -0.37 15.09
CA ALA A 186 12.21 -0.80 14.39
C ALA A 186 12.54 0.09 13.20
N PHE A 187 13.82 0.11 12.85
CA PHE A 187 14.31 0.70 11.61
C PHE A 187 14.54 -0.41 10.58
N PRO A 188 13.78 -0.46 9.47
CA PRO A 188 14.00 -1.42 8.41
C PRO A 188 15.24 -1.04 7.61
N LYS A 189 16.39 -1.59 8.01
CA LYS A 189 17.68 -1.34 7.37
C LYS A 189 17.60 -1.61 5.87
N SER A 190 18.17 -0.69 5.09
CA SER A 190 18.24 -0.77 3.63
C SER A 190 16.90 -0.77 2.90
N VAL A 191 15.78 -0.41 3.56
CA VAL A 191 14.52 -0.18 2.87
C VAL A 191 14.41 1.28 2.46
N VAL A 192 14.17 1.52 1.18
CA VAL A 192 14.08 2.85 0.58
C VAL A 192 12.83 2.95 -0.29
N TRP A 193 12.40 4.18 -0.56
CA TRP A 193 11.36 4.45 -1.54
C TRP A 193 11.93 4.44 -2.95
N PHE A 194 11.21 3.86 -3.89
CA PHE A 194 11.41 4.00 -5.32
C PHE A 194 10.16 4.62 -5.95
N THR A 195 10.37 5.55 -6.88
CA THR A 195 9.28 6.28 -7.51
C THR A 195 9.62 6.76 -8.91
N ASN A 196 8.60 7.11 -9.68
CA ASN A 196 8.68 7.88 -10.92
C ASN A 196 7.77 9.13 -10.87
N LEU A 197 7.35 9.52 -9.67
CA LEU A 197 6.67 10.78 -9.36
C LEU A 197 7.71 11.88 -9.18
N ASP A 198 7.40 13.08 -9.66
CA ASP A 198 8.29 14.23 -9.49
C ASP A 198 8.48 14.51 -7.99
N VAL A 199 9.74 14.64 -7.58
CA VAL A 199 10.14 14.93 -6.20
C VAL A 199 10.97 16.20 -6.18
N PRO A 200 10.76 17.13 -5.22
CA PRO A 200 11.49 18.40 -5.18
C PRO A 200 13.02 18.23 -5.25
N LYS A 201 13.56 17.24 -4.54
CA LYS A 201 14.99 16.92 -4.46
C LYS A 201 15.64 16.50 -5.80
N ARG A 202 14.87 16.28 -6.86
CA ARG A 202 15.41 15.97 -8.21
C ARG A 202 15.68 17.23 -9.04
N SER A 203 15.04 18.34 -8.70
CA SER A 203 15.19 19.62 -9.40
C SER A 203 16.18 20.55 -8.70
N GLU A 204 16.85 20.06 -7.64
CA GLU A 204 17.96 20.72 -6.95
C GLU A 204 19.31 20.40 -7.60
#